data_AF-A0A2T0QF56-F1
#
_entry.id   AF-A0A2T0QF56-F1
#
_cell.length_a   1.000
_cell.length_b   1.000
_cell.length_c   1.000
_cell.angle_alpha   90.00
_cell.angle_beta   90.00
_cell.angle_gamma   90.00
#
_symmetry.space_group_name_H-M   'P 1'
#
loop_
_entity.id
_entity.type
_entity.pdbx_description
1 polymer ?
#
loop_
_entity_poly.entity_id
_entity_poly.type
_entity_poly.pdbx_seq_one_letter_code
_entity_poly.pdbx_strand_id
1 'polypeptide(L)'
;MGYAAATPNGMYLYSNDCFTGYFAPQFPSDHDHHMVTCYEKYAEAGTREWAYNRWGLWTTADADLNVRTALIDYTLRSRPWQGTGARISRMNDYEPRSPSTQCNPGANVDVGFNGTGISIPIDNCEDVVVLPDTGARSMGVDYDPPFIRSGDQRALDFGMHVTARDTTTVPLYADYVWAEVMTCSIICSPENPSFSYVHTDSGW
;
A
#
# COMPACT_ATOMS: atom_id res chain seq x y z
N MET A 1 13.89 4.63 -4.77
CA MET A 1 14.31 3.50 -3.93
C MET A 1 13.69 2.23 -4.49
N GLY A 2 14.30 1.05 -4.33
CA GLY A 2 13.70 -0.22 -4.75
C GLY A 2 13.16 -0.95 -3.52
N TYR A 3 11.89 -1.35 -3.56
CA TYR A 3 11.28 -2.15 -2.51
C TYR A 3 11.81 -3.59 -2.57
N ALA A 4 12.26 -4.14 -1.45
CA ALA A 4 12.76 -5.51 -1.39
C ALA A 4 11.59 -6.50 -1.25
N ALA A 5 11.65 -7.60 -2.01
CA ALA A 5 10.63 -8.65 -1.96
C ALA A 5 10.51 -9.28 -0.56
N ALA A 6 9.30 -9.70 -0.18
CA ALA A 6 9.11 -10.39 1.09
C ALA A 6 9.84 -11.75 1.10
N THR A 7 10.42 -12.10 2.25
CA THR A 7 11.15 -13.36 2.45
C THR A 7 10.18 -14.43 2.97
N PRO A 8 9.94 -15.53 2.22
CA PRO A 8 8.99 -16.55 2.65
C PRO A 8 9.57 -17.48 3.73
N ASN A 9 8.73 -17.90 4.66
CA ASN A 9 9.01 -18.94 5.64
C ASN A 9 7.91 -20.01 5.57
N GLY A 10 8.23 -21.19 5.04
CA GLY A 10 7.25 -22.26 4.82
C GLY A 10 6.22 -21.98 3.71
N MET A 11 6.42 -20.92 2.93
CA MET A 11 5.56 -20.53 1.81
C MET A 11 6.35 -20.44 0.50
N TYR A 12 5.64 -20.42 -0.63
CA TYR A 12 6.21 -20.13 -1.96
C TYR A 12 5.48 -18.95 -2.60
N LEU A 13 6.20 -18.16 -3.40
CA LEU A 13 5.61 -17.08 -4.19
C LEU A 13 4.71 -17.69 -5.28
N TYR A 14 3.41 -17.38 -5.22
CA TYR A 14 2.41 -17.85 -6.17
C TYR A 14 2.28 -16.89 -7.36
N SER A 15 2.20 -15.59 -7.09
CA SER A 15 2.07 -14.55 -8.11
C SER A 15 2.51 -13.19 -7.56
N ASN A 16 3.04 -12.34 -8.41
CA ASN A 16 3.30 -10.93 -8.15
C ASN A 16 3.04 -10.11 -9.41
N ASP A 17 2.70 -8.83 -9.24
CA ASP A 17 2.57 -7.89 -10.34
C ASP A 17 2.79 -6.46 -9.84
N CYS A 18 3.04 -5.54 -10.77
CA CYS A 18 3.27 -4.13 -10.52
C CYS A 18 2.53 -3.25 -11.53
N PHE A 19 1.79 -2.27 -11.02
CA PHE A 19 1.32 -1.13 -11.79
C PHE A 19 2.33 0.02 -11.69
N THR A 20 2.61 0.67 -12.83
CA THR A 20 3.32 1.95 -12.90
C THR A 20 2.50 2.94 -13.71
N GLY A 21 2.27 4.13 -13.16
CA GLY A 21 1.45 5.17 -13.76
C GLY A 21 2.11 6.54 -13.65
N TYR A 22 1.99 7.34 -14.71
CA TYR A 22 2.44 8.72 -14.77
C TYR A 22 1.23 9.64 -14.92
N PHE A 23 1.19 10.72 -14.14
CA PHE A 23 0.07 11.65 -14.13
C PHE A 23 0.58 13.08 -14.31
N ALA A 24 0.11 13.74 -15.36
CA ALA A 24 0.49 15.11 -15.65
C ALA A 24 0.04 16.05 -14.51
N PRO A 25 0.96 16.88 -13.97
CA PRO A 25 0.59 17.87 -12.96
C PRO A 25 -0.29 18.97 -13.53
N GLN A 26 -1.03 19.66 -12.65
CA GLN A 26 -1.85 20.83 -13.00
C GLN A 26 -1.04 22.15 -13.00
N PHE A 27 0.28 22.06 -13.08
CA PHE A 27 1.23 23.16 -13.10
C PHE A 27 2.39 22.81 -14.04
N PRO A 28 3.13 23.81 -14.56
CA PRO A 28 4.33 23.56 -15.37
C PRO A 28 5.36 22.73 -14.58
N SER A 29 5.76 21.60 -15.15
CA SER A 29 6.80 20.73 -14.62
C SER A 29 7.47 19.98 -15.77
N ASP A 30 8.76 19.66 -15.58
CA ASP A 30 9.52 18.78 -16.47
C ASP A 30 9.23 17.29 -16.22
N HIS A 31 8.55 16.96 -15.11
CA HIS A 31 8.26 15.58 -14.71
C HIS A 31 6.78 15.38 -14.35
N ASP A 32 6.27 14.19 -14.62
CA ASP A 32 4.94 13.77 -14.17
C ASP A 32 4.97 13.31 -12.71
N HIS A 33 3.81 13.34 -12.04
CA HIS A 33 3.64 12.56 -10.83
C HIS A 33 3.80 11.07 -11.17
N HIS A 34 4.45 10.31 -10.30
CA HIS A 34 4.74 8.90 -10.54
C HIS A 34 4.18 8.02 -9.43
N MET A 35 3.38 7.03 -9.81
CA MET A 35 2.83 6.02 -8.92
C MET A 35 3.37 4.66 -9.31
N VAL A 36 3.85 3.91 -8.32
CA VAL A 36 4.15 2.49 -8.42
C VAL A 36 3.35 1.77 -7.35
N THR A 37 2.65 0.70 -7.66
CA THR A 37 2.09 -0.20 -6.64
C THR A 37 2.26 -1.63 -7.09
N CYS A 38 2.69 -2.49 -6.18
CA CYS A 38 2.92 -3.90 -6.47
C CYS A 38 2.34 -4.77 -5.36
N TYR A 39 2.04 -6.01 -5.72
CA TYR A 39 1.67 -7.04 -4.75
C TYR A 39 2.51 -8.29 -4.93
N GLU A 40 2.58 -9.07 -3.86
CA GLU A 40 3.14 -10.41 -3.84
C GLU A 40 2.19 -11.33 -3.07
N LYS A 41 1.85 -12.47 -3.66
CA LYS A 41 0.95 -13.46 -3.07
C LYS A 41 1.71 -14.75 -2.84
N TYR A 42 1.68 -15.24 -1.62
CA TYR A 42 2.38 -16.43 -1.18
C TYR A 42 1.39 -17.49 -0.69
N ALA A 43 1.73 -18.75 -0.90
CA ALA A 43 0.93 -19.89 -0.49
C ALA A 43 1.76 -20.90 0.30
N GLU A 44 1.15 -21.55 1.28
CA GLU A 44 1.69 -22.75 1.91
C GLU A 44 1.18 -24.01 1.17
N ALA A 45 2.10 -24.91 0.81
CA ALA A 45 1.77 -26.07 -0.01
C ALA A 45 0.85 -27.06 0.74
N GLY A 46 -0.27 -27.40 0.12
CA GLY A 46 -1.21 -28.40 0.66
C GLY A 46 -2.09 -27.91 1.81
N THR A 47 -2.03 -26.62 2.16
CA THR A 47 -2.86 -26.03 3.21
C THR A 47 -3.82 -24.98 2.66
N ARG A 48 -4.46 -24.24 3.56
CA ARG A 48 -5.40 -23.16 3.24
C ARG A 48 -4.78 -21.80 3.51
N GLU A 49 -3.51 -21.75 3.87
CA GLU A 49 -2.88 -20.54 4.39
C GLU A 49 -2.16 -19.78 3.27
N TRP A 50 -2.41 -18.47 3.25
CA TRP A 50 -1.90 -17.55 2.24
C TRP A 50 -1.39 -16.29 2.92
N ALA A 51 -0.35 -15.70 2.35
CA ALA A 51 0.08 -14.36 2.71
C ALA A 51 -0.01 -13.43 1.49
N TYR A 52 -0.34 -12.17 1.74
CA TYR A 52 -0.41 -11.12 0.75
C TYR A 52 0.43 -9.96 1.25
N ASN A 53 1.45 -9.59 0.50
CA ASN A 53 2.24 -8.39 0.71
C ASN A 53 1.85 -7.37 -0.35
N ARG A 54 1.71 -6.10 0.03
CA ARG A 54 1.47 -5.02 -0.91
C ARG A 54 2.26 -3.80 -0.50
N TRP A 55 2.80 -3.13 -1.51
CA TRP A 55 3.47 -1.86 -1.34
C TRP A 55 3.15 -0.90 -2.48
N GLY A 56 3.42 0.37 -2.25
CA GLY A 56 3.35 1.38 -3.30
C GLY A 56 4.18 2.60 -2.97
N LEU A 57 4.67 3.25 -4.01
CA LEU A 57 5.46 4.46 -3.98
C LEU A 57 4.74 5.55 -4.76
N TRP A 58 4.53 6.69 -4.12
CA TRP A 58 4.16 7.93 -4.78
C TRP A 58 5.37 8.87 -4.85
N THR A 59 5.58 9.48 -6.00
CA THR A 59 6.56 10.55 -6.19
C THR A 59 5.84 11.75 -6.79
N THR A 60 5.89 12.87 -6.07
CA THR A 60 5.30 14.12 -6.55
C THR A 60 6.16 14.70 -7.68
N ALA A 61 5.53 15.27 -8.73
CA ALA A 61 6.24 16.02 -9.76
C ALA A 61 7.01 17.20 -9.16
N ASP A 62 8.20 17.45 -9.72
CA ASP A 62 9.03 18.60 -9.33
C ASP A 62 8.30 19.90 -9.66
N ALA A 63 8.36 20.87 -8.75
CA ALA A 63 7.75 22.17 -8.95
C ALA A 63 8.80 23.21 -9.35
N ASP A 64 8.45 24.10 -10.27
CA ASP A 64 9.27 25.26 -10.63
C ASP A 64 9.44 26.26 -9.46
N LEU A 65 10.39 27.20 -9.57
CA LEU A 65 10.77 28.18 -8.53
C LEU A 65 9.61 28.96 -7.86
N ASN A 66 8.43 29.06 -8.48
CA ASN A 66 7.28 29.81 -7.98
C ASN A 66 6.08 28.95 -7.59
N VAL A 67 6.19 27.62 -7.72
CA VAL A 67 5.14 26.67 -7.38
C VAL A 67 5.70 25.70 -6.35
N ARG A 68 4.87 25.29 -5.40
CA ARG A 68 5.17 24.19 -4.49
C ARG A 68 4.09 23.14 -4.59
N THR A 69 4.50 21.91 -4.39
CA THR A 69 3.64 20.75 -4.36
C THR A 69 3.77 20.06 -3.03
N ALA A 70 2.66 19.55 -2.52
CA ALA A 70 2.61 18.83 -1.27
C ALA A 70 1.73 17.60 -1.43
N LEU A 71 2.23 16.45 -0.97
CA LEU A 71 1.42 15.26 -0.81
C LEU A 71 0.57 15.44 0.44
N ILE A 72 -0.74 15.51 0.27
CA ILE A 72 -1.69 15.75 1.36
C ILE A 72 -2.11 14.43 1.98
N ASP A 73 -2.34 13.44 1.13
CA ASP A 73 -2.81 12.14 1.55
C ASP A 73 -2.37 11.11 0.48
N TYR A 74 -2.13 9.88 0.92
CA TYR A 74 -1.73 8.76 0.09
C TYR A 74 -2.24 7.48 0.75
N THR A 75 -3.03 6.71 0.01
CA THR A 75 -3.69 5.52 0.55
C THR A 75 -3.34 4.30 -0.28
N LEU A 76 -3.05 3.19 0.38
CA LEU A 76 -2.94 1.85 -0.21
C LEU A 76 -3.94 0.91 0.48
N ARG A 77 -4.85 0.26 -0.26
CA ARG A 77 -5.85 -0.65 0.34
C ARG A 77 -6.13 -1.86 -0.53
N SER A 78 -6.24 -3.03 0.08
CA SER A 78 -6.63 -4.27 -0.57
C SER A 78 -7.80 -4.92 0.13
N ARG A 79 -8.71 -5.48 -0.64
CA ARG A 79 -9.86 -6.24 -0.14
C ARG A 79 -10.11 -7.45 -1.03
N PRO A 80 -10.89 -8.44 -0.60
CA PRO A 80 -11.25 -9.54 -1.48
C PRO A 80 -11.96 -9.02 -2.73
N TRP A 81 -11.64 -9.55 -3.90
CA TRP A 81 -12.27 -9.13 -5.16
C TRP A 81 -13.79 -9.22 -5.06
N GLN A 82 -14.52 -8.27 -5.65
CA GLN A 82 -15.97 -8.22 -5.56
C GLN A 82 -16.63 -9.58 -5.86
N GLY A 83 -17.53 -10.02 -4.97
CA GLY A 83 -18.21 -11.32 -5.09
C GLY A 83 -17.37 -12.54 -4.66
N THR A 84 -16.11 -12.35 -4.26
CA THR A 84 -15.20 -13.46 -3.87
C THR A 84 -14.91 -13.52 -2.38
N GLY A 85 -15.45 -12.61 -1.55
CA GLY A 85 -15.16 -12.56 -0.10
C GLY A 85 -15.35 -13.89 0.64
N ALA A 86 -16.35 -14.71 0.26
CA ALA A 86 -16.58 -16.03 0.85
C ALA A 86 -15.47 -17.06 0.57
N ARG A 87 -14.53 -16.77 -0.35
CA ARG A 87 -13.34 -17.57 -0.62
C ARG A 87 -12.26 -17.41 0.45
N ILE A 88 -12.35 -16.36 1.26
CA ILE A 88 -11.45 -16.12 2.39
C ILE A 88 -12.25 -16.31 3.67
N SER A 89 -11.91 -17.36 4.42
CA SER A 89 -12.64 -17.70 5.64
C SER A 89 -12.36 -16.68 6.76
N ARG A 90 -11.10 -16.27 6.92
CA ARG A 90 -10.65 -15.30 7.94
C ARG A 90 -9.33 -14.65 7.53
N MET A 91 -9.08 -13.47 8.08
CA MET A 91 -7.76 -12.86 8.17
C MET A 91 -7.16 -13.26 9.52
N ASN A 92 -6.03 -13.98 9.48
CA ASN A 92 -5.35 -14.47 10.68
C ASN A 92 -4.43 -13.42 11.28
N ASP A 93 -3.80 -12.63 10.40
CA ASP A 93 -2.71 -11.74 10.78
C ASP A 93 -2.56 -10.59 9.79
N TYR A 94 -1.95 -9.48 10.22
CA TYR A 94 -1.69 -8.32 9.38
C TYR A 94 -0.60 -7.43 9.96
N GLU A 95 0.18 -6.77 9.14
CA GLU A 95 1.12 -5.73 9.57
C GLU A 95 1.05 -4.53 8.62
N PRO A 96 1.31 -3.30 9.08
CA PRO A 96 1.59 -2.93 10.47
C PRO A 96 0.36 -3.06 11.39
N ARG A 97 0.54 -3.24 12.72
CA ARG A 97 -0.58 -3.21 13.70
C ARG A 97 -1.06 -1.82 14.07
N SER A 98 -0.14 -0.88 14.09
CA SER A 98 -0.37 0.47 14.57
C SER A 98 0.63 1.41 13.92
N PRO A 99 0.32 2.72 13.89
CA PRO A 99 1.32 3.73 13.58
C PRO A 99 2.49 3.62 14.58
N SER A 100 3.72 3.77 14.11
CA SER A 100 4.92 3.78 14.96
C SER A 100 5.60 5.14 14.86
N THR A 101 5.85 5.79 15.99
CA THR A 101 6.71 6.99 16.06
C THR A 101 8.20 6.63 16.14
N GLN A 102 8.52 5.33 16.21
CA GLN A 102 9.86 4.78 16.17
C GLN A 102 9.95 3.91 14.92
N CYS A 103 9.86 4.53 13.74
CA CYS A 103 10.01 3.78 12.52
C CYS A 103 11.50 3.57 12.25
N ASN A 104 11.89 2.31 12.07
CA ASN A 104 13.18 1.97 11.47
C ASN A 104 12.89 1.53 10.03
N PRO A 105 12.96 2.44 9.04
CA PRO A 105 12.82 2.08 7.64
C PRO A 105 13.70 0.89 7.27
N GLY A 106 13.13 -0.11 6.61
CA GLY A 106 13.81 -1.35 6.23
C GLY A 106 13.90 -2.40 7.34
N ALA A 107 13.27 -2.19 8.50
CA ALA A 107 13.06 -3.25 9.48
C ALA A 107 12.07 -4.29 8.92
N ASN A 108 12.33 -5.56 9.22
CA ASN A 108 11.43 -6.63 8.81
C ASN A 108 10.36 -6.88 9.87
N VAL A 109 9.13 -7.09 9.41
CA VAL A 109 8.03 -7.60 10.23
C VAL A 109 7.52 -8.91 9.66
N ASP A 110 7.16 -9.82 10.53
CA ASP A 110 6.65 -11.13 10.13
C ASP A 110 5.12 -11.12 10.16
N VAL A 111 4.51 -11.63 9.08
CA VAL A 111 3.08 -11.88 8.98
C VAL A 111 2.89 -13.37 8.75
N GLY A 112 2.19 -14.05 9.65
CA GLY A 112 2.12 -15.51 9.59
C GLY A 112 1.10 -16.19 10.50
N PHE A 113 0.97 -17.51 10.32
CA PHE A 113 0.10 -18.37 11.13
C PHE A 113 0.71 -19.77 11.26
N ASN A 114 0.68 -20.33 12.48
CA ASN A 114 1.20 -21.68 12.78
C ASN A 114 2.65 -21.93 12.29
N GLY A 115 3.50 -20.90 12.32
CA GLY A 115 4.91 -21.01 11.95
C GLY A 115 5.21 -20.89 10.46
N THR A 116 4.19 -20.67 9.61
CA THR A 116 4.37 -20.26 8.21
C THR A 116 3.98 -18.81 8.02
N GLY A 117 4.58 -18.15 7.03
CA GLY A 117 4.35 -16.74 6.78
C GLY A 117 5.37 -16.12 5.85
N ILE A 118 5.42 -14.80 5.88
CA ILE A 118 6.40 -13.99 5.15
C ILE A 118 6.97 -12.93 6.08
N SER A 119 8.23 -12.57 5.83
CA SER A 119 8.91 -11.44 6.45
C SER A 119 8.96 -10.29 5.45
N ILE A 120 8.40 -9.14 5.81
CA ILE A 120 8.20 -7.99 4.92
C ILE A 120 9.09 -6.85 5.41
N PRO A 121 9.91 -6.23 4.54
CA PRO A 121 10.60 -4.99 4.87
C PRO A 121 9.57 -3.85 4.90
N ILE A 122 9.35 -3.25 6.07
CA ILE A 122 8.48 -2.08 6.20
C ILE A 122 9.31 -0.83 5.91
N ASP A 123 8.91 -0.09 4.88
CA ASP A 123 9.64 1.11 4.44
C ASP A 123 9.19 2.35 5.23
N ASN A 124 7.89 2.51 5.49
CA ASN A 124 7.36 3.64 6.25
C ASN A 124 6.24 3.23 7.22
N CYS A 125 6.36 3.68 8.45
CA CYS A 125 5.43 3.39 9.54
C CYS A 125 5.18 4.56 10.49
N GLU A 126 5.80 5.72 10.24
CA GLU A 126 5.46 7.03 10.85
C GLU A 126 4.34 7.72 10.07
N ASP A 127 3.56 8.61 10.69
CA ASP A 127 2.53 9.43 10.00
C ASP A 127 1.55 8.60 9.15
N VAL A 128 1.28 7.36 9.54
CA VAL A 128 0.32 6.48 8.86
C VAL A 128 -0.85 6.14 9.76
N VAL A 129 -2.00 5.84 9.17
CA VAL A 129 -3.15 5.19 9.82
C VAL A 129 -3.31 3.80 9.24
N VAL A 130 -3.43 2.81 10.11
CA VAL A 130 -3.66 1.42 9.72
C VAL A 130 -5.16 1.16 9.68
N LEU A 131 -5.64 0.56 8.59
CA LEU A 131 -7.06 0.35 8.30
C LEU A 131 -7.42 -1.15 8.14
N PRO A 132 -7.25 -1.99 9.19
CA PRO A 132 -7.62 -3.39 9.10
C PRO A 132 -9.14 -3.56 9.26
N ASP A 133 -9.74 -4.44 8.45
CA ASP A 133 -11.08 -4.95 8.68
C ASP A 133 -11.06 -6.49 8.54
N THR A 134 -10.98 -7.16 9.68
CA THR A 134 -10.97 -8.64 9.75
C THR A 134 -12.31 -9.24 9.31
N GLY A 135 -13.41 -8.50 9.45
CA GLY A 135 -14.74 -8.88 9.00
C GLY A 135 -14.88 -8.82 7.48
N ALA A 136 -14.33 -7.79 6.83
CA ALA A 136 -14.25 -7.68 5.37
C ALA A 136 -13.06 -8.45 4.77
N ARG A 137 -12.11 -8.90 5.60
CA ARG A 137 -10.82 -9.50 5.21
C ARG A 137 -10.02 -8.55 4.32
N SER A 138 -10.05 -7.27 4.66
CA SER A 138 -9.34 -6.20 3.97
C SER A 138 -8.31 -5.56 4.88
N MET A 139 -7.31 -4.96 4.24
CA MET A 139 -6.22 -4.25 4.89
C MET A 139 -5.91 -2.99 4.10
N GLY A 140 -5.42 -1.97 4.78
CA GLY A 140 -4.93 -0.77 4.14
C GLY A 140 -4.08 0.05 5.08
N VAL A 141 -3.32 0.96 4.48
CA VAL A 141 -2.52 1.96 5.16
C VAL A 141 -2.76 3.28 4.46
N ASP A 142 -2.89 4.32 5.26
CA ASP A 142 -3.18 5.68 4.83
C ASP A 142 -2.09 6.59 5.37
N TYR A 143 -1.59 7.52 4.56
CA TYR A 143 -0.66 8.54 5.00
C TYR A 143 -1.46 9.76 5.46
N ASP A 144 -1.46 10.01 6.77
CA ASP A 144 -2.18 11.13 7.38
C ASP A 144 -1.17 12.00 8.14
N PRO A 145 -0.46 12.91 7.44
CA PRO A 145 0.55 13.72 8.08
C PRO A 145 -0.07 14.77 9.00
N PRO A 146 0.52 15.03 10.19
CA PRO A 146 0.02 16.05 11.10
C PRO A 146 0.14 17.48 10.52
N PHE A 147 0.96 17.68 9.49
CA PHE A 147 1.16 18.95 8.79
C PHE A 147 1.45 18.71 7.30
N ILE A 148 1.05 19.65 6.45
CA ILE A 148 1.33 19.61 5.00
C ILE A 148 2.85 19.64 4.76
N ARG A 149 3.40 18.61 4.11
CA ARG A 149 4.83 18.50 3.77
C ARG A 149 5.03 18.64 2.26
N SER A 150 5.97 19.51 1.87
CA SER A 150 6.25 19.80 0.46
C SER A 150 7.32 18.86 -0.11
N GLY A 151 7.14 18.39 -1.36
CA GLY A 151 8.18 17.68 -2.12
C GLY A 151 8.32 16.19 -1.80
N ASP A 152 7.26 15.54 -1.31
CA ASP A 152 7.39 14.20 -0.76
C ASP A 152 7.31 13.09 -1.82
N GLN A 153 8.32 12.21 -1.76
CA GLN A 153 8.20 10.82 -2.15
C GLN A 153 7.74 10.04 -0.93
N ARG A 154 6.72 9.20 -1.08
CA ARG A 154 6.13 8.43 0.02
C ARG A 154 5.90 6.99 -0.39
N ALA A 155 6.46 6.06 0.38
CA ALA A 155 6.15 4.64 0.27
C ALA A 155 5.13 4.25 1.35
N LEU A 156 4.23 3.32 1.03
CA LEU A 156 3.35 2.65 1.97
C LEU A 156 3.39 1.17 1.68
N ASP A 157 3.25 0.36 2.71
CA ASP A 157 3.26 -1.08 2.59
C ASP A 157 2.47 -1.73 3.73
N PHE A 158 1.93 -2.92 3.45
CA PHE A 158 1.28 -3.77 4.43
C PHE A 158 1.32 -5.24 4.02
N GLY A 159 1.22 -6.10 5.01
CA GLY A 159 1.02 -7.53 4.86
C GLY A 159 -0.28 -8.00 5.49
N MET A 160 -0.83 -9.09 4.96
CA MET A 160 -1.89 -9.84 5.61
C MET A 160 -1.72 -11.34 5.41
N HIS A 161 -2.04 -12.11 6.45
CA HIS A 161 -2.14 -13.56 6.40
C HIS A 161 -3.61 -13.95 6.44
N VAL A 162 -4.05 -14.82 5.53
CA VAL A 162 -5.45 -15.26 5.43
C VAL A 162 -5.56 -16.77 5.31
N THR A 163 -6.69 -17.31 5.77
CA THR A 163 -7.07 -18.70 5.52
C THR A 163 -8.12 -18.72 4.41
N ALA A 164 -7.81 -19.32 3.27
CA ALA A 164 -8.75 -19.61 2.19
C ALA A 164 -9.87 -20.57 2.65
N ARG A 165 -10.97 -20.64 1.89
CA ARG A 165 -12.13 -21.50 2.21
C ARG A 165 -11.75 -22.98 2.26
N ASP A 166 -10.94 -23.44 1.32
CA ASP A 166 -10.45 -24.81 1.19
C ASP A 166 -9.07 -24.81 0.51
N THR A 167 -8.42 -25.97 0.45
CA THR A 167 -7.04 -26.13 -0.06
C THR A 167 -6.91 -25.94 -1.57
N THR A 168 -8.04 -25.84 -2.30
CA THR A 168 -8.07 -25.61 -3.75
C THR A 168 -8.43 -24.16 -4.10
N THR A 169 -8.80 -23.36 -3.10
CA THR A 169 -9.24 -21.99 -3.29
C THR A 169 -8.05 -21.03 -3.31
N VAL A 170 -7.90 -20.30 -4.40
CA VAL A 170 -6.94 -19.18 -4.51
C VAL A 170 -7.65 -17.87 -4.14
N PRO A 171 -7.20 -17.15 -3.10
CA PRO A 171 -7.70 -15.81 -2.78
C PRO A 171 -7.48 -14.83 -3.93
N LEU A 172 -8.49 -14.02 -4.22
CA LEU A 172 -8.41 -12.92 -5.18
C LEU A 172 -8.59 -11.61 -4.42
N TYR A 173 -7.73 -10.65 -4.70
CA TYR A 173 -7.76 -9.33 -4.08
C TYR A 173 -7.98 -8.29 -5.16
N ALA A 174 -8.75 -7.26 -4.83
CA ALA A 174 -8.85 -6.04 -5.59
C ALA A 174 -8.09 -4.95 -4.84
N ASP A 175 -7.24 -4.27 -5.58
CA ASP A 175 -6.32 -3.27 -5.08
C ASP A 175 -6.78 -1.85 -5.43
N TYR A 176 -6.62 -0.96 -4.46
CA TYR A 176 -6.82 0.49 -4.58
C TYR A 176 -5.60 1.23 -4.11
N VAL A 177 -5.23 2.24 -4.88
CA VAL A 177 -4.23 3.22 -4.50
C VAL A 177 -4.73 4.59 -4.91
N TRP A 178 -4.55 5.56 -4.03
CA TRP A 178 -5.01 6.92 -4.21
C TRP A 178 -3.96 7.87 -3.64
N ALA A 179 -3.74 9.00 -4.30
CA ALA A 179 -2.89 10.08 -3.81
C ALA A 179 -3.58 11.41 -4.05
N GLU A 180 -3.44 12.35 -3.12
CA GLU A 180 -3.88 13.73 -3.29
C GLU A 180 -2.71 14.69 -3.17
N VAL A 181 -2.54 15.50 -4.21
CA VAL A 181 -1.47 16.49 -4.28
C VAL A 181 -2.07 17.87 -4.31
N MET A 182 -1.61 18.72 -3.40
CA MET A 182 -1.90 20.15 -3.37
C MET A 182 -0.87 20.93 -4.17
N THR A 183 -1.34 21.94 -4.90
CA THR A 183 -0.50 22.92 -5.59
C THR A 183 -0.66 24.28 -4.94
N CYS A 184 0.45 24.88 -4.53
CA CYS A 184 0.47 26.18 -3.85
C CYS A 184 1.60 27.08 -4.39
N SER A 185 1.67 28.34 -3.96
CA SER A 185 2.78 29.24 -4.32
C SER A 185 3.95 29.05 -3.36
N ILE A 186 4.28 30.05 -2.53
CA ILE A 186 5.38 29.99 -1.57
C ILE A 186 4.99 29.18 -0.33
N ILE A 187 3.70 29.18 0.06
CA ILE A 187 3.18 28.51 1.25
C ILE A 187 1.96 27.69 0.84
N CYS A 188 1.92 26.42 1.27
CA CYS A 188 0.74 25.57 1.13
C CYS A 188 -0.18 25.75 2.33
N SER A 189 -1.46 25.98 2.06
CA SER A 189 -2.54 26.07 3.03
C SER A 189 -3.71 25.18 2.58
N PRO A 190 -4.60 24.76 3.51
CA PRO A 190 -5.76 23.93 3.17
C PRO A 190 -6.72 24.52 2.13
N GLU A 191 -6.61 25.82 1.80
CA GLU A 191 -7.44 26.49 0.80
C GLU A 191 -6.88 26.36 -0.63
N ASN A 192 -5.63 25.90 -0.77
CA ASN A 192 -5.02 25.69 -2.07
C ASN A 192 -5.69 24.52 -2.82
N PRO A 193 -5.72 24.57 -4.17
CA PRO A 193 -6.29 23.50 -4.97
C PRO A 193 -5.50 22.20 -4.79
N SER A 194 -6.24 21.10 -4.66
CA SER A 194 -5.71 19.75 -4.60
C SER A 194 -6.33 18.87 -5.70
N PHE A 195 -5.58 17.86 -6.10
CA PHE A 195 -5.95 16.95 -7.19
C PHE A 195 -5.69 15.51 -6.77
N SER A 196 -6.68 14.65 -7.01
CA SER A 196 -6.60 13.23 -6.68
C SER A 196 -6.20 12.39 -7.89
N TYR A 197 -5.34 11.40 -7.65
CA TYR A 197 -4.87 10.44 -8.62
C TYR A 197 -5.15 9.04 -8.10
N VAL A 198 -5.82 8.22 -8.91
CA VAL A 198 -6.37 6.94 -8.46
C VAL A 198 -6.04 5.84 -9.44
N HIS A 199 -5.65 4.69 -8.91
CA HIS A 199 -5.63 3.42 -9.62
C HIS A 199 -6.41 2.36 -8.83
N THR A 200 -7.31 1.66 -9.51
CA THR A 200 -8.17 0.64 -8.93
C THR A 200 -8.27 -0.57 -9.83
N ASP A 201 -8.18 -1.76 -9.25
CA ASP A 201 -8.61 -2.97 -9.93
C ASP A 201 -10.11 -2.95 -10.22
N SER A 202 -10.51 -3.64 -11.29
CA SER A 202 -11.93 -3.73 -11.69
C SER A 202 -12.86 -4.41 -10.66
N GLY A 203 -12.31 -5.05 -9.63
CA GLY A 203 -13.07 -5.61 -8.51
C GLY A 203 -13.19 -4.71 -7.28
N TRP A 204 -12.68 -3.48 -7.36
CA TRP A 204 -12.78 -2.46 -6.30
C TRP A 204 -14.15 -1.78 -6.21
#